data_AF-A0A8J6S2L8-F1
#
_entry.id   AF-A0A8J6S2L8-F1
#
_cell.length_a   1.000
_cell.length_b   1.000
_cell.length_c   1.000
_cell.angle_alpha   90.00
_cell.angle_beta   90.00
_cell.angle_gamma   90.00
#
_symmetry.space_group_name_H-M   'P 1'
#
loop_
_entity.id
_entity.type
_entity.pdbx_description
1 polymer ?
#
loop_
_entity_poly.entity_id
_entity_poly.type
_entity_poly.pdbx_seq_one_letter_code
_entity_poly.pdbx_strand_id
1 'polypeptide(L)'
;MGSSEKDSRKSGRRYTSFELQGVSAHIQQSFWTTILGTVLIVRGGMFLLNPQLATLECNRLQSLGMCKLVVSGLRGETVTPFPLSRLEKADVQRHGKSSQLVLLTSDGKLYFPINNGFSFTDDKASEINVFMQNSEAKSLKLEQDNRWFVYPLGASLIVLGSFSLWPNLKELLNHSARRSKL
;
A
#
# COMPACT_ATOMS: atom_id res chain seq x y z
N MET A 1 -39.94 -61.60 -47.69
CA MET A 1 -38.49 -61.74 -47.43
C MET A 1 -37.78 -60.70 -48.28
N GLY A 2 -37.08 -59.68 -47.80
CA GLY A 2 -36.72 -59.21 -46.47
C GLY A 2 -35.93 -57.94 -46.75
N SER A 3 -36.63 -56.81 -46.83
CA SER A 3 -36.06 -55.48 -47.08
C SER A 3 -35.71 -54.86 -45.74
N SER A 4 -34.43 -54.81 -45.37
CA SER A 4 -33.98 -54.03 -44.22
C SER A 4 -32.49 -53.70 -44.36
N GLU A 5 -32.19 -52.65 -45.11
CA GLU A 5 -30.86 -52.02 -45.10
C GLU A 5 -31.00 -50.51 -45.21
N LYS A 6 -31.59 -49.90 -44.20
CA LYS A 6 -31.46 -48.47 -43.92
C LYS A 6 -31.65 -48.25 -42.42
N ASP A 7 -30.57 -48.32 -41.64
CA ASP A 7 -30.49 -47.38 -40.52
C ASP A 7 -29.08 -46.81 -40.37
N SER A 8 -29.01 -45.57 -40.79
CA SER A 8 -27.81 -44.81 -41.04
C SER A 8 -27.51 -43.99 -39.81
N ARG A 9 -26.36 -44.29 -39.18
CA ARG A 9 -25.40 -43.32 -38.67
C ARG A 9 -25.99 -41.93 -38.33
N LYS A 10 -26.61 -41.79 -37.16
CA LYS A 10 -26.82 -40.48 -36.52
C LYS A 10 -26.53 -40.55 -35.02
N SER A 11 -25.35 -41.04 -34.65
CA SER A 11 -24.83 -40.85 -33.30
C SER A 11 -23.33 -40.62 -33.37
N GLY A 12 -22.92 -39.36 -33.47
CA GLY A 12 -21.49 -39.03 -33.56
C GLY A 12 -21.23 -37.65 -34.14
N ARG A 13 -21.79 -36.60 -33.53
CA ARG A 13 -21.32 -35.20 -33.66
C ARG A 13 -22.20 -34.22 -32.87
N ARG A 14 -22.36 -34.44 -31.56
CA ARG A 14 -23.01 -33.44 -30.69
C ARG A 14 -22.28 -33.19 -29.37
N TYR A 15 -21.02 -33.61 -29.26
CA TYR A 15 -20.22 -33.44 -28.04
C TYR A 15 -19.10 -32.38 -28.15
N THR A 16 -18.80 -31.84 -29.33
CA THR A 16 -17.65 -30.93 -29.49
C THR A 16 -17.93 -29.46 -29.15
N SER A 17 -19.19 -29.01 -29.20
CA SER A 17 -19.52 -27.59 -28.98
C SER A 17 -19.49 -27.17 -27.51
N PHE A 18 -19.87 -28.06 -26.58
CA PHE A 18 -19.98 -27.73 -25.16
C PHE A 18 -18.62 -27.74 -24.45
N GLU A 19 -17.71 -28.64 -24.84
CA GLU A 19 -16.36 -28.68 -24.26
C GLU A 19 -15.49 -27.49 -24.69
N LEU A 20 -15.61 -27.02 -25.94
CA LEU A 20 -14.88 -25.84 -26.42
C LEU A 20 -15.28 -24.55 -25.69
N GLN A 21 -16.56 -24.38 -25.34
CA GLN A 21 -17.03 -23.23 -24.55
C GLN A 21 -16.56 -23.29 -23.09
N GLY A 22 -16.53 -24.48 -22.49
CA GLY A 22 -16.01 -24.67 -21.12
C GLY A 22 -14.52 -24.36 -20.98
N VAL A 23 -13.71 -24.78 -21.97
CA VAL A 23 -12.26 -24.53 -21.99
C VAL A 23 -11.93 -23.04 -22.14
N SER A 24 -12.67 -22.31 -22.99
CA SER A 24 -12.48 -20.86 -23.16
C SER A 24 -12.81 -20.09 -21.88
N ALA A 25 -13.86 -20.46 -21.16
CA ALA A 25 -14.25 -19.80 -19.91
C ALA A 25 -13.21 -20.03 -18.80
N HIS A 26 -12.70 -21.27 -18.68
CA HIS A 26 -11.68 -21.62 -17.69
C HIS A 26 -10.35 -20.89 -17.95
N ILE A 27 -9.92 -20.82 -19.20
CA ILE A 27 -8.69 -20.09 -19.60
C ILE A 27 -8.84 -18.59 -19.31
N GLN A 28 -9.98 -18.00 -19.66
CA GLN A 28 -10.22 -16.57 -19.41
C GLN A 28 -10.23 -16.26 -17.91
N GLN A 29 -10.83 -17.10 -17.08
CA GLN A 29 -10.87 -16.90 -15.63
C GLN A 29 -9.50 -17.08 -14.94
N SER A 30 -8.70 -18.05 -15.39
CA SER A 30 -7.31 -18.24 -14.92
C SER A 30 -6.43 -17.03 -15.27
N PHE A 31 -6.61 -16.44 -16.45
CA PHE A 31 -5.84 -15.27 -16.87
C PHE A 31 -6.11 -14.04 -15.97
N TRP A 32 -7.39 -13.72 -15.73
CA TRP A 32 -7.77 -12.56 -14.91
C TRP A 32 -7.35 -12.71 -13.44
N THR A 33 -7.53 -13.89 -12.85
CA THR A 33 -7.11 -14.16 -11.46
C THR A 33 -5.60 -14.05 -11.29
N THR A 34 -4.82 -14.47 -12.29
CA THR A 34 -3.37 -14.31 -12.30
C THR A 34 -2.96 -12.84 -12.32
N ILE A 35 -3.52 -12.04 -13.24
CA ILE A 35 -3.23 -10.60 -13.32
C ILE A 35 -3.58 -9.90 -12.01
N LEU A 36 -4.79 -10.13 -11.49
CA LEU A 36 -5.25 -9.49 -10.26
C LEU A 36 -4.35 -9.89 -9.08
N GLY A 37 -4.02 -11.17 -8.94
CA GLY A 37 -3.14 -11.67 -7.89
C GLY A 37 -1.75 -11.03 -7.94
N THR A 38 -1.15 -10.92 -9.12
CA THR A 38 0.14 -10.25 -9.30
C THR A 38 0.07 -8.77 -8.95
N VAL A 39 -0.97 -8.06 -9.39
CA VAL A 39 -1.17 -6.64 -9.06
C VAL A 39 -1.31 -6.42 -7.55
N LEU A 40 -2.06 -7.28 -6.86
CA LEU A 40 -2.23 -7.20 -5.40
C LEU A 40 -0.90 -7.42 -4.67
N ILE A 41 -0.10 -8.41 -5.06
CA ILE A 41 1.22 -8.67 -4.45
C ILE A 41 2.15 -7.48 -4.67
N VAL A 42 2.26 -6.97 -5.92
CA VAL A 42 3.12 -5.83 -6.23
C VAL A 42 2.70 -4.62 -5.40
N ARG A 43 1.40 -4.33 -5.32
CA ARG A 43 0.90 -3.20 -4.55
C ARG A 43 1.12 -3.37 -3.05
N GLY A 44 0.85 -4.56 -2.51
CA GLY A 44 1.12 -4.89 -1.11
C GLY A 44 2.60 -4.76 -0.75
N GLY A 45 3.49 -5.25 -1.62
CA GLY A 45 4.93 -5.06 -1.50
C GLY A 45 5.33 -3.59 -1.48
N MET A 46 4.79 -2.75 -2.37
CA MET A 46 5.08 -1.32 -2.35
C MET A 46 4.68 -0.63 -1.03
N PHE A 47 3.57 -1.03 -0.43
CA PHE A 47 3.17 -0.54 0.90
C PHE A 47 4.19 -0.94 1.96
N LEU A 48 4.56 -2.23 2.02
CA LEU A 48 5.53 -2.74 3.00
C LEU A 48 6.94 -2.16 2.84
N LEU A 49 7.30 -1.69 1.65
CA LEU A 49 8.64 -1.16 1.36
C LEU A 49 8.84 0.32 1.71
N ASN A 50 7.78 1.06 2.05
CA ASN A 50 7.93 2.47 2.46
C ASN A 50 7.15 2.87 3.74
N PRO A 51 7.26 2.10 4.83
CA PRO A 51 6.79 2.54 6.14
C PRO A 51 7.66 3.71 6.63
N GLN A 52 7.03 4.84 6.97
CA GLN A 52 7.70 6.02 7.51
C GLN A 52 7.10 6.37 8.88
N LEU A 53 7.98 6.69 9.82
CA LEU A 53 7.67 7.31 11.10
C LEU A 53 8.28 8.71 11.07
N ALA A 54 7.49 9.72 11.39
CA ALA A 54 8.00 11.07 11.53
C ALA A 54 7.71 11.62 12.92
N THR A 55 8.73 12.15 13.57
CA THR A 55 8.64 12.72 14.90
C THR A 55 9.16 14.16 14.89
N LEU A 56 8.30 15.11 15.28
CA LEU A 56 8.73 16.46 15.63
C LEU A 56 9.04 16.50 17.13
N GLU A 57 10.23 16.93 17.49
CA GLU A 57 10.55 17.24 18.88
C GLU A 57 11.05 18.68 18.95
N CYS A 58 10.32 19.53 19.66
CA CYS A 58 10.71 20.90 19.95
C CYS A 58 10.87 21.06 21.46
N ASN A 59 12.00 21.64 21.89
CA ASN A 59 12.30 21.92 23.29
C ASN A 59 12.68 23.41 23.43
N ARG A 60 12.06 24.09 24.38
CA ARG A 60 12.41 25.46 24.79
C ARG A 60 13.33 25.40 26.01
N LEU A 61 14.59 25.78 25.84
CA LEU A 61 15.52 26.02 26.94
C LEU A 61 15.58 27.55 27.15
N GLN A 62 14.73 28.04 28.05
CA GLN A 62 14.61 29.47 28.35
C GLN A 62 14.21 30.32 27.12
N SER A 63 15.12 31.15 26.59
CA SER A 63 14.92 32.04 25.44
C SER A 63 15.31 31.43 24.09
N LEU A 64 15.99 30.27 24.10
CA LEU A 64 16.47 29.58 22.91
C LEU A 64 15.82 28.20 22.83
N GLY A 65 15.02 27.99 21.79
CA GLY A 65 14.39 26.70 21.51
C GLY A 65 15.04 26.00 20.33
N MET A 66 15.10 24.68 20.38
CA MET A 66 15.55 23.84 19.26
C MET A 66 14.46 22.84 18.92
N CYS A 67 14.22 22.68 17.63
CA CYS A 67 13.37 21.63 17.06
C CYS A 67 14.23 20.65 16.28
N LYS A 68 13.77 19.41 16.20
CA LYS A 68 14.29 18.41 15.26
C LYS A 68 13.13 17.65 14.65
N LEU A 69 13.18 17.49 13.33
CA LEU A 69 12.32 16.58 12.60
C LEU A 69 13.10 15.29 12.35
N VAL A 70 12.63 14.18 12.93
CA VAL A 70 13.21 12.85 12.78
C VAL A 70 12.29 12.05 11.87
N VAL A 71 12.79 11.63 10.71
CA VAL A 71 12.06 10.76 9.78
C VAL A 71 12.79 9.45 9.65
N SER A 72 12.16 8.36 10.11
CA SER A 72 12.74 7.02 10.12
C SER A 72 11.92 6.08 9.24
N GLY A 73 12.59 5.36 8.34
CA GLY A 73 12.00 4.34 7.50
C GLY A 73 12.99 3.22 7.19
N LEU A 74 12.66 2.36 6.21
CA LEU A 74 13.52 1.23 5.84
C LEU A 74 14.89 1.64 5.27
N ARG A 75 15.00 2.86 4.71
CA ARG A 75 16.26 3.40 4.18
C ARG A 75 17.16 4.03 5.25
N GLY A 76 16.73 4.01 6.51
CA GLY A 76 17.41 4.64 7.64
C GLY A 76 16.64 5.81 8.22
N GLU A 77 17.36 6.60 9.01
CA GLU A 77 16.84 7.74 9.75
C GLU A 77 17.47 9.03 9.24
N THR A 78 16.64 10.06 9.05
CA THR A 78 17.07 11.42 8.74
C THR A 78 16.66 12.34 9.88
N VAL A 79 17.64 13.02 10.48
CA VAL A 79 17.41 14.00 11.55
C VAL A 79 17.70 15.39 11.02
N THR A 80 16.69 16.26 11.03
CA THR A 80 16.81 17.65 10.56
C THR A 80 16.62 18.60 11.74
N PRO A 81 17.70 19.04 12.41
CA PRO A 81 17.62 20.01 13.49
C PRO A 81 17.45 21.43 12.93
N PHE A 82 16.65 22.25 13.60
CA PHE A 82 16.47 23.67 13.30
C PHE A 82 16.08 24.46 14.56
N PRO A 83 16.50 25.73 14.69
CA PRO A 83 16.11 26.54 15.83
C PRO A 83 14.61 26.87 15.80
N LEU A 84 13.96 26.88 16.96
CA LEU A 84 12.53 27.16 17.10
C LEU A 84 12.17 28.54 16.53
N SER A 85 13.08 29.51 16.60
CA SER A 85 12.89 30.85 16.05
C SER A 85 12.73 30.86 14.52
N ARG A 86 13.16 29.81 13.82
CA ARG A 86 12.93 29.67 12.38
C ARG A 86 11.58 29.07 12.05
N LEU A 87 10.85 28.50 13.02
CA LEU A 87 9.53 27.94 12.77
C LEU A 87 8.50 29.07 12.76
N GLU A 88 7.87 29.29 11.61
CA GLU A 88 6.90 30.38 11.43
C GLU A 88 5.47 29.89 11.62
N LYS A 89 5.14 28.73 11.02
CA LYS A 89 3.79 28.16 11.02
C LYS A 89 3.81 26.67 10.68
N ALA A 90 2.84 25.92 11.19
CA ALA A 90 2.47 24.62 10.64
C ALA A 90 1.20 24.74 9.79
N ASP A 91 1.22 24.13 8.61
CA ASP A 91 0.12 24.13 7.65
C ASP A 91 -0.13 22.72 7.09
N VAL A 92 -1.28 22.53 6.44
CA VAL A 92 -1.68 21.25 5.86
C VAL A 92 -1.87 21.40 4.35
N GLN A 93 -1.05 20.68 3.59
CA GLN A 93 -1.24 20.54 2.15
C GLN A 93 -2.15 19.35 1.85
N ARG A 94 -3.22 19.60 1.09
CA ARG A 94 -4.21 18.57 0.71
C ARG A 94 -3.91 18.05 -0.70
N HIS A 95 -3.86 16.74 -0.84
CA HIS A 95 -3.61 16.02 -2.09
C HIS A 95 -4.75 15.04 -2.37
N GLY A 96 -5.86 15.53 -2.92
CA GLY A 96 -7.02 14.69 -3.23
C GLY A 96 -7.63 14.09 -1.96
N LYS A 97 -7.37 12.80 -1.69
CA LYS A 97 -7.84 12.07 -0.49
C LYS A 97 -6.80 11.99 0.64
N SER A 98 -5.60 12.53 0.44
CA SER A 98 -4.53 12.54 1.42
C SER A 98 -4.18 13.97 1.83
N SER A 99 -3.49 14.09 2.95
CA SER A 99 -2.99 15.34 3.49
C SER A 99 -1.55 15.18 3.96
N GLN A 100 -0.83 16.29 3.99
CA GLN A 100 0.56 16.34 4.38
C GLN A 100 0.76 17.52 5.33
N LEU A 101 1.31 17.25 6.51
CA LEU A 101 1.73 18.29 7.43
C LEU A 101 3.01 18.95 6.91
N VAL A 102 3.01 20.27 6.85
CA VAL A 102 4.13 21.07 6.34
C VAL A 102 4.51 22.12 7.36
N LEU A 103 5.77 22.12 7.75
CA LEU A 103 6.34 23.17 8.60
C LEU A 103 6.91 24.25 7.69
N LEU A 104 6.41 25.47 7.86
CA LEU A 104 6.94 26.67 7.24
C LEU A 104 8.06 27.18 8.15
N THR A 105 9.27 27.23 7.59
CA THR A 105 10.44 27.79 8.25
C THR A 105 11.00 28.96 7.44
N SER A 106 11.78 29.83 8.07
CA SER A 106 12.44 30.95 7.40
C SER A 106 13.32 30.53 6.21
N ASP A 107 13.82 29.29 6.23
CA ASP A 107 14.73 28.74 5.22
C ASP A 107 14.00 27.90 4.17
N GLY A 108 12.68 27.68 4.32
CA GLY A 108 11.87 26.91 3.38
C GLY A 108 10.76 26.09 4.03
N LYS A 109 10.53 24.89 3.49
CA LYS A 109 9.45 24.00 3.92
C LYS A 109 10.00 22.64 4.32
N LEU A 110 9.61 22.16 5.50
CA LEU A 110 9.87 20.79 5.93
C LEU A 110 8.58 19.98 5.84
N TYR A 111 8.68 18.79 5.27
CA TYR A 111 7.53 17.97 4.91
C TYR A 111 7.47 16.71 5.77
N PHE A 112 6.29 16.45 6.34
CA PHE A 112 6.00 15.16 6.96
C PHE A 112 5.64 14.12 5.89
N PRO A 113 5.70 12.82 6.22
CA PRO A 113 5.11 11.78 5.40
C PRO A 113 3.64 12.09 5.09
N ILE A 114 3.20 11.78 3.87
CA ILE A 114 1.79 11.92 3.49
C ILE A 114 0.94 10.98 4.34
N ASN A 115 -0.16 11.47 4.89
CA ASN A 115 -1.14 10.68 5.61
C ASN A 115 -2.46 10.59 4.83
N ASN A 116 -3.13 9.44 4.91
CA ASN A 116 -4.48 9.26 4.40
C ASN A 116 -5.47 9.57 5.53
N GLY A 117 -5.62 10.85 5.87
CA GLY A 117 -6.54 11.30 6.92
C GLY A 117 -6.43 12.79 7.23
N PHE A 118 -7.46 13.56 6.86
CA PHE A 118 -7.45 15.02 6.99
C PHE A 118 -7.44 15.51 8.44
N SER A 119 -8.27 14.91 9.30
CA SER A 119 -8.44 15.35 10.69
C SER A 119 -7.12 15.25 11.48
N PHE A 120 -6.41 14.13 11.36
CA PHE A 120 -5.15 13.93 12.07
C PHE A 120 -4.12 15.02 11.73
N THR A 121 -3.98 15.38 10.46
CA THR A 121 -3.02 16.42 10.04
C THR A 121 -3.43 17.82 10.47
N ASP A 122 -4.74 18.13 10.41
CA ASP A 122 -5.28 19.43 10.82
C ASP A 122 -5.11 19.62 12.34
N ASP A 123 -5.39 18.59 13.14
CA ASP A 123 -5.19 18.59 14.60
C ASP A 123 -3.73 18.80 14.97
N LYS A 124 -2.80 18.12 14.29
CA LYS A 124 -1.35 18.24 14.53
C LYS A 124 -0.80 19.60 14.13
N ALA A 125 -1.27 20.18 13.01
CA ALA A 125 -0.90 21.53 12.63
C ALA A 125 -1.39 22.56 13.66
N SER A 126 -2.62 22.39 14.15
CA SER A 126 -3.19 23.22 15.21
C SER A 126 -2.37 23.12 16.50
N GLU A 127 -2.01 21.91 16.92
CA GLU A 127 -1.19 21.66 18.12
C GLU A 127 0.17 22.37 18.06
N ILE A 128 0.84 22.37 16.90
CA ILE A 128 2.09 23.11 16.68
C ILE A 128 1.84 24.62 16.78
N ASN A 129 0.80 25.12 16.11
CA ASN A 129 0.50 26.55 16.10
C ASN A 129 0.17 27.07 17.51
N VAL A 130 -0.57 26.29 18.31
CA VAL A 130 -0.83 26.58 19.72
C VAL A 130 0.45 26.55 20.55
N PHE A 131 1.32 25.55 20.35
CA PHE A 131 2.62 25.50 21.02
C PHE A 131 3.46 26.75 20.73
N MET A 132 3.49 27.22 19.48
CA MET A 132 4.24 28.43 19.13
C MET A 132 3.68 29.69 19.80
N GLN A 133 2.36 29.81 19.91
CA GLN A 133 1.71 30.94 20.56
C GLN A 133 1.84 30.92 22.09
N ASN A 134 1.85 29.73 22.69
CA ASN A 134 1.95 29.58 24.14
C ASN A 134 3.41 29.38 24.57
N SER A 135 4.06 30.43 25.09
CA SER A 135 5.45 30.40 25.56
C SER A 135 5.68 29.55 26.81
N GLU A 136 4.64 29.17 27.56
CA GLU A 136 4.77 28.37 28.79
C GLU A 136 5.06 26.89 28.51
N ALA A 137 4.65 26.39 27.33
CA ALA A 137 4.91 25.01 26.94
C ALA A 137 6.41 24.81 26.67
N LYS A 138 7.08 24.03 27.52
CA LYS A 138 8.54 23.79 27.44
C LYS A 138 8.93 22.79 26.37
N SER A 139 8.06 21.86 26.02
CA SER A 139 8.33 20.85 25.00
C SER A 139 7.07 20.49 24.20
N LEU A 140 7.29 20.11 22.95
CA LEU A 140 6.29 19.55 22.06
C LEU A 140 6.89 18.32 21.40
N LYS A 141 6.21 17.19 21.52
CA LYS A 141 6.56 15.96 20.81
C LYS A 141 5.37 15.48 20.02
N LEU A 142 5.50 15.48 18.70
CA LEU A 142 4.49 14.99 17.78
C LEU A 142 5.03 13.79 17.04
N GLU A 143 4.25 12.72 17.03
CA GLU A 143 4.59 11.50 16.32
C GLU A 143 3.50 11.19 15.30
N GLN A 144 3.93 10.97 14.07
CA GLN A 144 3.10 10.48 12.99
C GLN A 144 3.63 9.11 12.57
N ASP A 145 2.98 8.07 13.07
CA ASP A 145 3.29 6.70 12.72
C ASP A 145 2.31 6.17 11.65
N ASN A 146 2.75 6.16 10.40
CA ASN A 146 1.97 5.56 9.31
C ASN A 146 2.12 4.03 9.25
N ARG A 147 3.05 3.44 10.01
CA ARG A 147 3.41 2.01 9.93
C ARG A 147 2.26 1.12 10.40
N TRP A 148 1.53 1.56 11.43
CA TRP A 148 0.39 0.83 11.99
C TRP A 148 -0.71 0.55 10.95
N PHE A 149 -0.90 1.44 9.97
CA PHE A 149 -1.86 1.23 8.89
C PHE A 149 -1.25 0.52 7.68
N VAL A 150 -0.01 0.87 7.35
CA VAL A 150 0.69 0.38 6.15
C VAL A 150 1.02 -1.11 6.25
N TYR A 151 1.44 -1.61 7.42
CA TYR A 151 1.78 -3.02 7.60
C TYR A 151 0.60 -3.98 7.44
N PRO A 152 -0.55 -3.83 8.15
CA PRO A 152 -1.67 -4.75 7.97
C PRO A 152 -2.28 -4.66 6.57
N LEU A 153 -2.35 -3.45 5.99
CA LEU A 153 -2.84 -3.28 4.62
C LEU A 153 -1.91 -3.94 3.60
N GLY A 154 -0.59 -3.72 3.70
CA GLY A 154 0.38 -4.36 2.82
C GLY A 154 0.38 -5.88 2.95
N ALA A 155 0.34 -6.40 4.18
CA ALA A 155 0.30 -7.84 4.45
C ALA A 155 -0.97 -8.50 3.91
N SER A 156 -2.15 -7.90 4.16
CA SER A 156 -3.43 -8.43 3.64
C SER A 156 -3.47 -8.50 2.12
N LEU A 157 -2.93 -7.49 1.41
CA LEU A 157 -2.84 -7.50 -0.05
C LEU A 157 -1.96 -8.65 -0.58
N ILE A 158 -0.82 -8.91 0.08
CA ILE A 158 0.07 -10.02 -0.30
C ILE A 158 -0.60 -11.37 -0.05
N VAL A 159 -1.27 -11.53 1.09
CA VAL A 159 -2.00 -12.78 1.41
C VAL A 159 -3.09 -13.04 0.39
N LEU A 160 -3.93 -12.04 0.08
CA LEU A 160 -5.00 -12.16 -0.90
C LEU A 160 -4.48 -12.43 -2.32
N GLY A 161 -3.40 -11.74 -2.71
CA GLY A 161 -2.77 -11.96 -4.01
C GLY A 161 -2.14 -13.36 -4.13
N SER A 162 -1.48 -13.83 -3.07
CA SER A 162 -0.89 -15.17 -3.02
C SER A 162 -1.96 -16.27 -3.06
N PHE A 163 -3.06 -16.09 -2.33
CA PHE A 163 -4.20 -16.99 -2.36
C PHE A 163 -4.83 -17.08 -3.76
N SER A 164 -4.91 -15.95 -4.47
CA SER A 164 -5.42 -15.89 -5.84
C SER A 164 -4.52 -16.63 -6.85
N LEU A 165 -3.20 -16.62 -6.63
CA LEU A 165 -2.22 -17.27 -7.51
C LEU A 165 -2.01 -18.77 -7.20
N TRP A 166 -2.37 -19.21 -5.99
CA TRP A 166 -2.11 -20.57 -5.51
C TRP A 166 -2.61 -21.69 -6.45
N PRO A 167 -3.82 -21.63 -7.03
CA PRO A 167 -4.31 -22.70 -7.92
C PRO A 167 -3.42 -22.88 -9.16
N ASN A 168 -3.07 -21.77 -9.81
CA ASN A 168 -2.23 -21.77 -11.02
C ASN A 168 -0.81 -22.26 -10.73
N LEU A 169 -0.25 -21.86 -9.57
CA LEU A 169 1.08 -22.33 -9.15
C LEU A 169 1.11 -23.84 -8.91
N LYS A 170 0.06 -24.39 -8.28
CA LYS A 170 -0.07 -25.82 -8.01
C LYS A 170 -0.10 -26.65 -9.31
N GLU A 171 -0.81 -26.17 -10.34
CA GLU A 171 -0.84 -26.84 -11.64
C GLU A 171 0.54 -26.86 -12.32
N LEU A 172 1.27 -25.74 -12.29
CA LEU A 172 2.62 -25.65 -12.85
C LEU A 172 3.60 -26.60 -12.17
N LEU A 173 3.56 -26.67 -10.83
CA LEU A 173 4.41 -27.59 -10.05
C LEU A 173 4.10 -29.06 -10.34
N ASN A 174 2.82 -29.39 -10.53
CA ASN A 174 2.43 -30.75 -10.92
C ASN A 174 2.88 -31.12 -12.34
N HIS A 175 2.95 -30.15 -13.25
CA HIS A 175 3.46 -30.38 -14.60
C HIS A 175 4.99 -30.54 -14.62
N SER A 176 5.74 -29.77 -13.83
CA SER A 176 7.20 -29.93 -13.75
C SER A 176 7.60 -31.28 -13.16
N ALA A 177 6.92 -31.73 -12.11
CA ALA A 177 7.17 -33.03 -11.47
C ALA A 177 6.88 -34.23 -12.39
N ARG A 178 6.00 -34.08 -13.37
CA ARG A 178 5.75 -35.11 -14.40
C ARG A 178 6.85 -35.14 -15.46
N ARG A 179 7.40 -33.99 -15.85
CA ARG A 179 8.50 -33.93 -16.83
C ARG A 179 9.82 -34.47 -16.30
N SER A 180 10.07 -34.39 -14.99
CA SER A 180 11.31 -34.91 -14.38
C SER A 180 11.35 -36.43 -14.20
N LYS A 181 10.26 -37.14 -14.53
CA LYS A 181 10.15 -38.61 -14.44
C LYS A 181 10.21 -39.32 -15.80
N LEU A 182 10.30 -38.56 -16.88
CA LEU A 182 10.47 -39.02 -18.26
C LEU A 182 11.91 -38.76 -18.69
#